data_AF-A0A842JUA2-F1
#
_entry.id   AF-A0A842JUA2-F1
#
_cell.length_a   1.000
_cell.length_b   1.000
_cell.length_c   1.000
_cell.angle_alpha   90.00
_cell.angle_beta   90.00
_cell.angle_gamma   90.00
#
_symmetry.space_group_name_H-M   'P 1'
#
loop_
_entity.id
_entity.type
_entity.pdbx_description
1 polymer ?
#
loop_
_entity_poly.entity_id
_entity_poly.type
_entity_poly.pdbx_seq_one_letter_code
_entity_poly.pdbx_strand_id
1 'polypeptide(L)'
;MLVFGEPYEAGNGTVIITVSRSGWGRRPECAVGIFTVTTECATWTPAIDTSRHALIGVCTGFAAAVIGTVAVLRRPPWPEMTERVMIALADARTRNARE
;
A
#
# COMPACT_ATOMS: atom_id res chain seq x y z
N MET A 1 -17.51 -18.32 -4.38
CA MET A 1 -18.89 -18.00 -3.95
C MET A 1 -18.82 -17.54 -2.50
N LEU A 2 -19.68 -16.61 -2.07
CA LEU A 2 -19.82 -16.31 -0.64
C LEU A 2 -20.69 -17.39 0.00
N VAL A 3 -20.25 -17.91 1.13
CA VAL A 3 -20.96 -18.91 1.92
C VAL A 3 -21.24 -18.29 3.27
N PHE A 4 -22.50 -18.30 3.66
CA PHE A 4 -22.92 -17.89 5.00
C PHE A 4 -22.94 -19.15 5.88
N GLY A 5 -22.23 -19.10 7.00
CA GLY A 5 -22.28 -20.16 8.00
C GLY A 5 -23.60 -20.15 8.77
N GLU A 6 -23.82 -21.23 9.53
CA GLU A 6 -24.99 -21.33 10.40
C GLU A 6 -25.01 -20.16 11.40
N PRO A 7 -26.13 -19.40 11.48
CA PRO A 7 -26.25 -18.32 12.45
C PRO A 7 -26.14 -18.88 13.87
N TYR A 8 -25.25 -18.30 14.68
CA TYR A 8 -25.16 -18.66 16.08
C TYR A 8 -25.66 -17.51 16.96
N GLU A 9 -26.50 -17.83 17.93
CA GLU A 9 -26.97 -16.85 18.89
C GLU A 9 -25.92 -16.70 20.01
N ALA A 10 -25.15 -15.61 19.94
CA ALA A 10 -24.33 -15.16 21.04
C ALA A 10 -25.27 -14.56 22.08
N GLY A 11 -25.46 -15.26 23.21
CA GLY A 11 -26.47 -14.90 24.21
C GLY A 11 -26.44 -13.42 24.59
N ASN A 12 -27.62 -12.84 24.87
CA ASN A 12 -27.99 -11.40 24.90
C ASN A 12 -28.78 -10.89 23.67
N GLY A 13 -29.29 -11.79 22.81
CA GLY A 13 -30.04 -11.41 21.61
C GLY A 13 -29.15 -10.96 20.45
N THR A 14 -27.86 -11.28 20.49
CA THR A 14 -26.93 -11.06 19.39
C THR A 14 -26.84 -12.31 18.52
N VAL A 15 -27.09 -12.17 17.23
CA VAL A 15 -26.91 -13.23 16.23
C VAL A 15 -25.62 -12.96 15.47
N ILE A 16 -24.75 -13.95 15.38
CA ILE A 16 -23.51 -13.84 14.63
C ILE A 16 -23.58 -14.78 13.41
N ILE A 17 -23.33 -14.20 12.24
CA ILE A 17 -23.34 -14.90 10.96
C ILE A 17 -21.93 -14.84 10.40
N THR A 18 -21.27 -15.99 10.30
CA THR A 18 -19.93 -16.07 9.72
C THR A 18 -20.02 -16.06 8.19
N VAL A 19 -19.10 -15.35 7.54
CA VAL A 19 -19.03 -15.27 6.09
C VAL A 19 -17.69 -15.80 5.63
N SER A 20 -17.73 -16.89 4.88
CA SER A 20 -16.56 -17.47 4.22
C SER A 20 -16.68 -17.33 2.71
N ARG A 21 -15.55 -17.45 2.03
CA ARG A 21 -15.48 -17.53 0.58
C ARG A 21 -14.97 -18.89 0.20
N SER A 22 -15.74 -19.59 -0.63
CA SER A 22 -15.27 -20.83 -1.22
C SER A 22 -14.01 -20.56 -2.05
N GLY A 23 -12.94 -21.29 -1.71
CA GLY A 23 -11.70 -21.25 -2.46
C GLY A 23 -11.91 -21.78 -3.88
N TRP A 24 -11.07 -21.35 -4.83
CA TRP A 24 -11.09 -21.88 -6.19
C TRP A 24 -9.92 -22.83 -6.41
N GLY A 25 -10.19 -24.01 -6.97
CA GLY A 25 -9.20 -25.06 -7.20
C GLY A 25 -8.68 -25.67 -5.90
N ARG A 26 -7.36 -25.67 -5.69
CA ARG A 26 -6.70 -26.14 -4.45
C ARG A 26 -6.67 -25.12 -3.32
N ARG A 27 -7.23 -23.91 -3.49
CA ARG A 27 -7.19 -22.91 -2.42
C ARG A 27 -8.17 -23.30 -1.31
N PRO A 28 -7.74 -23.26 -0.03
CA PRO A 28 -8.63 -23.52 1.09
C PRO A 28 -9.70 -22.42 1.19
N GLU A 29 -10.78 -22.73 1.89
CA GLU A 29 -11.83 -21.77 2.23
C GLU A 29 -11.24 -20.61 3.04
N CYS A 30 -11.66 -19.38 2.73
CA CYS A 30 -11.10 -18.18 3.33
C CYS A 30 -12.18 -17.43 4.12
N ALA A 31 -11.95 -17.20 5.41
CA ALA A 31 -12.82 -16.36 6.23
C ALA A 31 -12.79 -14.92 5.69
N VAL A 32 -13.97 -14.35 5.43
CA VAL A 32 -14.13 -12.99 4.91
C VAL A 32 -14.48 -12.02 6.03
N GLY A 33 -15.29 -12.46 6.99
CA GLY A 33 -15.71 -11.65 8.13
C GLY A 33 -16.90 -12.27 8.86
N ILE A 34 -17.45 -11.50 9.80
CA ILE A 34 -18.63 -11.84 10.58
C ILE A 34 -19.61 -10.68 10.53
N PHE A 35 -20.89 -11.00 10.40
CA PHE A 35 -21.97 -10.06 10.72
C PHE A 35 -22.40 -10.28 12.16
N THR A 36 -22.47 -9.22 12.93
CA THR A 36 -23.04 -9.19 14.27
C THR A 36 -24.35 -8.44 14.19
N VAL A 37 -25.47 -9.14 14.35
CA VAL A 37 -26.82 -8.58 14.30
C VAL A 37 -27.35 -8.53 15.72
N THR A 38 -27.69 -7.34 16.20
CA THR A 38 -28.36 -7.12 17.49
C THR A 38 -29.77 -6.59 17.24
N THR A 39 -30.54 -6.38 18.31
CA THR A 39 -31.88 -5.77 18.22
C THR A 39 -31.87 -4.35 17.67
N GLU A 40 -30.74 -3.64 17.79
CA GLU A 40 -30.62 -2.23 17.40
C GLU A 40 -29.95 -2.05 16.04
N CYS A 41 -28.99 -2.92 15.68
CA CYS A 41 -28.19 -2.72 14.48
C CYS A 41 -27.54 -4.02 13.95
N ALA A 42 -27.18 -3.99 12.67
CA ALA A 42 -26.32 -5.00 12.05
C ALA A 42 -24.94 -4.40 11.76
N THR A 43 -23.90 -4.96 12.35
CA THR A 43 -22.50 -4.52 12.19
C THR A 43 -21.70 -5.55 11.41
N TRP A 44 -20.89 -5.09 10.46
CA TRP A 44 -19.96 -5.93 9.70
C TRP A 44 -18.54 -5.81 10.26
N THR A 45 -17.94 -6.95 10.63
CA THR A 45 -16.55 -7.03 11.08
C THR A 45 -15.75 -7.88 10.09
N PRO A 46 -14.86 -7.27 9.28
CA PRO A 46 -14.10 -8.02 8.28
C PRO A 46 -12.96 -8.83 8.93
N ALA A 47 -12.70 -10.04 8.40
CA ALA A 47 -11.57 -10.88 8.77
C ALA A 47 -10.31 -10.45 7.96
N ILE A 48 -9.93 -9.18 8.11
CA ILE A 48 -8.77 -8.61 7.43
C ILE A 48 -7.53 -8.72 8.33
N ASP A 49 -6.45 -9.28 7.78
CA ASP A 49 -5.13 -9.17 8.40
C ASP A 49 -4.55 -7.78 8.11
N THR A 50 -4.82 -6.83 9.02
CA THR A 50 -4.34 -5.45 8.91
C THR A 50 -2.82 -5.37 8.90
N SER A 51 -2.15 -6.28 9.62
CA SER A 51 -0.69 -6.34 9.69
C SER A 51 -0.07 -6.66 8.33
N ARG A 52 -0.68 -7.57 7.56
CA ARG A 52 -0.24 -7.86 6.18
C ARG A 52 -0.41 -6.66 5.25
N HIS A 53 -1.51 -5.93 5.34
CA HIS A 53 -1.73 -4.74 4.54
C HIS A 53 -0.69 -3.65 4.85
N ALA A 54 -0.43 -3.43 6.14
CA ALA A 54 0.61 -2.52 6.59
C ALA A 54 1.99 -2.94 6.06
N LEU A 55 2.32 -4.23 6.12
CA LEU A 55 3.60 -4.74 5.63
C LEU A 55 3.77 -4.53 4.12
N ILE A 56 2.74 -4.78 3.31
CA ILE A 56 2.78 -4.51 1.87
C ILE A 56 3.03 -3.02 1.60
N GLY A 57 2.35 -2.13 2.32
CA GLY A 57 2.55 -0.68 2.19
C GLY A 57 3.97 -0.26 2.56
N VAL A 58 4.49 -0.75 3.69
CA VAL A 58 5.86 -0.46 4.16
C VAL A 58 6.90 -1.00 3.18
N CYS A 59 6.78 -2.25 2.73
CA CYS A 59 7.71 -2.83 1.76
C CYS A 59 7.71 -2.06 0.43
N THR A 60 6.53 -1.64 -0.04
CA THR A 60 6.40 -0.86 -1.27
C THR A 60 7.03 0.53 -1.13
N GLY A 61 6.75 1.22 -0.03
CA GLY A 61 7.35 2.52 0.29
C GLY A 61 8.87 2.44 0.45
N PHE A 62 9.36 1.39 1.11
CA PHE A 62 10.79 1.13 1.26
C PHE A 62 11.45 0.87 -0.10
N ALA A 63 10.85 0.04 -0.95
CA ALA A 63 11.36 -0.20 -2.31
C ALA A 63 11.42 1.09 -3.14
N ALA A 64 10.38 1.92 -3.07
CA ALA A 64 10.36 3.22 -3.75
C ALA A 64 11.46 4.15 -3.22
N ALA A 65 11.67 4.21 -1.90
CA ALA A 65 12.73 5.01 -1.30
C ALA A 65 14.13 4.53 -1.71
N VAL A 66 14.36 3.22 -1.77
CA VAL A 66 15.62 2.65 -2.24
C VAL A 66 15.87 3.03 -3.70
N ILE A 67 14.88 2.83 -4.57
CA ILE A 67 15.01 3.16 -6.00
C ILE A 67 15.24 4.67 -6.19
N GLY A 68 14.50 5.53 -5.48
CA GLY A 68 14.69 6.98 -5.53
C GLY A 68 16.09 7.40 -5.08
N THR A 69 16.59 6.82 -3.97
CA THR A 69 17.94 7.08 -3.48
C THR A 69 19.00 6.63 -4.48
N VAL A 70 18.86 5.43 -5.05
CA VAL A 70 19.76 4.92 -6.08
C VAL A 70 19.72 5.79 -7.34
N ALA A 71 18.55 6.29 -7.73
CA ALA A 71 18.41 7.20 -8.86
C ALA A 71 19.19 8.49 -8.63
N VAL A 72 19.06 9.10 -7.46
CA VAL A 72 19.83 10.30 -7.07
C VAL A 72 21.34 10.03 -7.05
N LEU A 73 21.77 8.86 -6.55
CA LEU A 73 23.19 8.50 -6.55
C LEU A 73 23.74 8.26 -7.95
N ARG A 74 22.96 7.66 -8.86
CA ARG A 74 23.40 7.35 -10.23
C ARG A 74 23.39 8.58 -11.14
N ARG A 75 22.36 9.41 -11.02
CA ARG A 75 22.19 10.63 -11.80
C ARG A 75 21.69 11.69 -10.86
N PRO A 76 22.60 12.38 -10.17
CA PRO A 76 22.21 13.47 -9.31
C PRO A 76 21.36 14.46 -10.10
N PRO A 77 20.26 14.97 -9.50
CA PRO A 77 19.39 15.93 -10.17
C PRO A 77 20.07 17.30 -10.37
N TRP A 78 21.22 17.52 -9.73
CA TRP A 78 22.02 18.72 -9.95
C TRP A 78 22.92 18.59 -11.18
N PRO A 79 23.22 19.71 -11.85
CA PRO A 79 24.13 19.74 -12.99
C PRO A 79 25.46 19.07 -12.63
N GLU A 80 26.03 18.32 -13.56
CA GLU A 80 27.36 17.75 -13.37
C GLU A 80 28.38 18.88 -13.18
N MET A 81 28.89 19.02 -11.96
CA MET A 81 29.91 20.01 -11.57
C MET A 81 31.30 19.55 -12.02
N THR A 82 31.42 19.18 -13.29
CA THR A 82 32.72 18.90 -13.91
C THR A 82 33.39 20.23 -14.26
N GLU A 83 34.72 20.28 -14.15
CA GLU A 83 35.53 21.45 -14.54
C GLU A 83 35.14 22.00 -15.93
N ARG A 84 34.93 21.10 -16.90
CA ARG A 84 34.53 21.45 -18.26
C ARG A 84 33.18 22.19 -18.33
N VAL A 85 32.20 21.73 -17.55
CA VAL A 85 30.85 22.34 -17.50
C VAL A 85 30.93 23.71 -16.84
N MET A 86 31.72 23.83 -15.77
CA MET A 86 31.92 25.11 -15.07
C MET A 86 32.60 26.16 -15.93
N ILE A 87 33.63 25.77 -16.71
CA ILE A 87 34.30 26.67 -17.67
C ILE A 87 33.31 27.11 -18.76
N ALA A 88 32.57 26.17 -19.35
CA ALA A 88 31.57 26.49 -20.38
C ALA A 88 30.46 27.43 -19.86
N LEU A 89 30.04 27.27 -18.61
CA LEU A 89 29.05 28.13 -17.96
C LEU A 89 29.61 29.54 -17.68
N ALA A 90 30.89 29.64 -17.29
CA ALA A 90 31.57 30.91 -17.10
C ALA A 90 31.73 31.69 -18.42
N ASP A 91 32.09 31.00 -19.50
CA ASP A 91 32.19 31.57 -20.85
C ASP A 91 30.82 32.04 -21.38
N ALA A 92 29.76 31.25 -21.15
CA ALA A 92 28.41 31.66 -21.51
C ALA A 92 27.96 32.92 -20.74
N ARG A 93 28.27 33.01 -19.44
CA ARG A 93 27.98 34.21 -18.64
C ARG A 93 28.72 35.45 -19.14
N THR A 94 29.98 35.33 -19.52
CA THR A 94 30.78 36.47 -19.99
C THR A 94 30.36 36.94 -21.38
N ARG A 95 29.89 36.05 -22.26
CA ARG A 95 29.27 36.44 -23.54
C ARG A 95 27.98 37.22 -23.35
N ASN A 96 27.06 36.70 -22.53
CA ASN A 96 25.78 37.39 -22.26
C ASN A 96 25.95 38.75 -21.59
N ALA A 97 27.06 38.99 -20.88
CA ALA A 97 27.35 40.27 -20.25
C ALA A 97 27.96 41.31 -21.23
N ARG A 98 28.36 40.87 -22.42
CA ARG A 98 28.94 41.71 -23.49
C ARG A 98 27.92 42.06 -24.57
N GLU A 99 26.82 41.33 -24.65
CA GLU A 99 25.63 41.64 -25.44
C GLU A 99 24.74 42.65 -24.70
#